data_AF-A0A1W9SLG0-F1
#
_entry.id   AF-A0A1W9SLG0-F1
#
_cell.length_a   1.000
_cell.length_b   1.000
_cell.length_c   1.000
_cell.angle_alpha   90.00
_cell.angle_beta   90.00
_cell.angle_gamma   90.00
#
_symmetry.space_group_name_H-M   'P 1'
#
loop_
_entity.id
_entity.type
_entity.pdbx_description
1 polymer ?
#
loop_
_entity_poly.entity_id
_entity_poly.type
_entity_poly.pdbx_seq_one_letter_code
_entity_poly.pdbx_strand_id
1 'polypeptide(L)'
;MKNYFFKIYMRLFQILIFCFIIFSTQIYSQNKKDANGRKQGFWKVYKDGKAFYEGNFKDNLPIGEFKRFYKNGKIKAIINHIRDEDLSFVKYFDKKGKFIAEGHYRKKQKYGLWKYYDSSNGKLISEDNFENGKLNGESKIFYDNGFIYEKTIYRNGMKNGVSKQFFLEKNKQGEIKIGYVYKNDKLNGNMQLFFKNGQLEIKGKYKENRRVENWIFYKENGEIKQEIKYDEMGTPENKHEIEERENNILKKYEDEYQMQKYKLQDLDKKLRKGVKDMRNF
;
A
#
# COMPACT_ATOMS: atom_id res chain seq x y z
N MET A 1 50.10 -49.46 -8.58
CA MET A 1 48.64 -49.47 -8.28
C MET A 1 48.03 -48.10 -8.02
N LYS A 2 48.61 -47.22 -7.17
CA LYS A 2 48.04 -45.89 -6.84
C LYS A 2 47.74 -44.98 -8.06
N ASN A 3 48.59 -44.95 -9.08
CA ASN A 3 48.37 -44.15 -10.30
C ASN A 3 47.22 -44.63 -11.19
N TYR A 4 46.82 -45.90 -11.10
CA TYR A 4 45.72 -46.45 -11.89
C TYR A 4 44.37 -46.03 -11.33
N PHE A 5 44.22 -46.11 -9.99
CA PHE A 5 43.03 -45.63 -9.29
C PHE A 5 42.83 -44.12 -9.42
N PHE A 6 43.91 -43.33 -9.42
CA PHE A 6 43.83 -41.88 -9.63
C PHE A 6 43.34 -41.51 -11.05
N LYS A 7 43.80 -42.22 -12.09
CA LYS A 7 43.32 -42.03 -13.47
C LYS A 7 41.86 -42.43 -13.65
N ILE A 8 41.40 -43.50 -12.99
CA ILE A 8 39.99 -43.90 -12.99
C ILE A 8 39.13 -42.85 -12.28
N TYR A 9 39.57 -42.38 -11.11
CA TYR A 9 38.87 -41.34 -10.35
C TYR A 9 38.73 -40.04 -11.16
N MET A 10 39.79 -39.64 -11.86
CA MET A 10 39.76 -38.44 -12.70
C MET A 10 38.85 -38.58 -13.92
N ARG A 11 38.78 -39.78 -14.54
CA ARG A 11 37.81 -40.05 -15.60
C ARG A 11 36.37 -40.07 -15.10
N LEU A 12 36.10 -40.66 -13.93
CA LEU A 12 34.77 -40.66 -13.32
C LEU A 12 34.33 -39.24 -12.92
N PHE A 13 35.25 -38.41 -12.43
CA PHE A 13 35.00 -37.01 -12.10
C PHE A 13 34.72 -36.16 -13.36
N GLN A 14 35.46 -36.39 -14.45
CA GLN A 14 35.19 -35.76 -15.75
C GLN A 14 33.84 -36.17 -16.34
N ILE A 15 33.44 -37.44 -16.21
CA ILE A 15 32.12 -37.94 -16.62
C ILE A 15 31.01 -37.32 -15.76
N LEU A 16 31.22 -37.20 -14.44
CA LEU A 16 30.28 -36.53 -13.53
C LEU A 16 30.08 -35.05 -13.86
N ILE A 17 31.17 -34.31 -14.17
CA ILE A 17 31.09 -32.92 -14.63
C ILE A 17 30.34 -32.84 -15.96
N PHE A 18 30.60 -33.76 -16.90
CA PHE A 18 29.90 -33.79 -18.19
C PHE A 18 28.40 -34.11 -18.03
N CYS A 19 28.03 -35.02 -17.14
CA CYS A 19 26.64 -35.30 -16.79
C CYS A 19 25.94 -34.11 -16.10
N PHE A 20 26.66 -33.32 -15.29
CA PHE A 20 26.14 -32.10 -14.67
C PHE A 20 25.92 -30.97 -15.70
N ILE A 21 26.74 -30.90 -16.74
CA ILE A 21 26.57 -29.98 -17.87
C ILE A 21 25.37 -30.39 -18.75
N ILE A 22 25.15 -31.70 -18.96
CA ILE A 22 23.98 -32.21 -19.69
C ILE A 22 22.67 -31.97 -18.90
N PHE A 23 22.68 -32.08 -17.56
CA PHE A 23 21.51 -31.74 -16.73
C PHE A 23 21.19 -30.24 -16.69
N SER A 24 22.17 -29.37 -16.90
CA SER A 24 21.97 -27.91 -16.92
C SER A 24 21.49 -27.36 -18.27
N THR A 25 21.28 -28.23 -19.27
CA THR A 25 20.77 -27.85 -20.60
C THR A 25 19.52 -28.63 -20.97
N GLN A 26 18.55 -28.74 -20.06
CA GLN A 26 17.18 -28.88 -20.52
C GLN A 26 16.79 -27.56 -21.19
N ILE A 27 16.94 -27.53 -22.52
CA ILE A 27 16.23 -26.59 -23.38
C ILE A 27 14.75 -26.96 -23.23
N TYR A 28 14.12 -26.50 -22.15
CA TYR A 28 12.68 -26.52 -22.04
C TYR A 28 12.17 -25.74 -23.24
N SER A 29 11.57 -26.44 -24.19
CA SER A 29 10.97 -25.79 -25.34
C SER A 29 9.94 -24.79 -24.82
N GLN A 30 10.26 -23.52 -25.04
CA GLN A 30 9.45 -22.40 -24.61
C GLN A 30 8.27 -22.19 -25.57
N ASN A 31 7.20 -21.59 -25.05
CA ASN A 31 6.08 -21.11 -25.85
C ASN A 31 5.31 -22.21 -26.61
N LYS A 32 5.22 -23.41 -26.02
CA LYS A 32 4.51 -24.56 -26.61
C LYS A 32 2.99 -24.45 -26.49
N LYS A 33 2.30 -24.88 -27.54
CA LYS A 33 0.85 -25.09 -27.57
C LYS A 33 0.52 -26.58 -27.76
N ASP A 34 -0.60 -27.03 -27.20
CA ASP A 34 -1.15 -28.36 -27.49
C ASP A 34 -1.93 -28.40 -28.82
N ALA A 35 -2.48 -29.57 -29.18
CA ALA A 35 -3.26 -29.78 -30.39
C ALA A 35 -4.49 -28.86 -30.51
N ASN A 36 -5.01 -28.37 -29.38
CA ASN A 36 -6.14 -27.44 -29.30
C ASN A 36 -5.67 -25.97 -29.29
N GLY A 37 -4.37 -25.71 -29.50
CA GLY A 37 -3.79 -24.37 -29.50
C GLY A 37 -3.60 -23.75 -28.11
N ARG A 38 -3.79 -24.52 -27.03
CA ARG A 38 -3.69 -24.03 -25.64
C ARG A 38 -2.24 -24.00 -25.18
N LYS A 39 -1.84 -22.94 -24.48
CA LYS A 39 -0.49 -22.76 -23.92
C LYS A 39 -0.18 -23.84 -22.89
N GLN A 40 1.00 -24.45 -23.02
CA GLN A 40 1.53 -25.45 -22.10
C GLN A 40 2.99 -25.13 -21.72
N GLY A 41 3.37 -25.50 -20.50
CA GLY A 41 4.75 -25.42 -20.00
C GLY A 41 5.26 -23.99 -19.86
N PHE A 42 6.58 -23.82 -19.96
CA PHE A 42 7.22 -22.53 -19.79
C PHE A 42 6.99 -21.62 -21.00
N TRP A 43 6.61 -20.37 -20.71
CA TRP A 43 6.43 -19.32 -21.69
C TRP A 43 7.31 -18.13 -21.34
N LYS A 44 7.94 -17.57 -22.37
CA LYS A 44 8.69 -16.32 -22.31
C LYS A 44 8.33 -15.47 -23.51
N VAL A 45 7.68 -14.35 -23.25
CA VAL A 45 7.14 -13.46 -24.27
C VAL A 45 7.97 -12.19 -24.31
N TYR A 46 8.27 -11.74 -25.52
CA TYR A 46 9.02 -10.52 -25.80
C TYR A 46 8.10 -9.45 -26.39
N LYS A 47 8.36 -8.18 -26.06
CA LYS A 47 7.72 -7.01 -26.66
C LYS A 47 8.82 -5.98 -26.96
N ASP A 48 8.84 -5.45 -28.18
CA ASP A 48 9.89 -4.54 -28.65
C ASP A 48 11.32 -5.14 -28.47
N GLY A 49 11.48 -6.44 -28.75
CA GLY A 49 12.76 -7.15 -28.59
C GLY A 49 13.19 -7.43 -27.15
N LYS A 50 12.37 -7.09 -26.14
CA LYS A 50 12.69 -7.23 -24.72
C LYS A 50 11.72 -8.15 -24.01
N ALA A 51 12.20 -8.92 -23.04
CA ALA A 51 11.33 -9.78 -22.23
C ALA A 51 10.21 -8.95 -21.60
N PHE A 52 8.98 -9.41 -21.75
CA PHE A 52 7.77 -8.75 -21.27
C PHE A 52 7.19 -9.51 -20.07
N TYR A 53 7.11 -10.83 -20.18
CA TYR A 53 6.81 -11.72 -19.07
C TYR A 53 7.38 -13.12 -19.30
N GLU A 54 7.57 -13.87 -18.22
CA GLU A 54 7.80 -15.31 -18.25
C GLU A 54 7.02 -16.03 -17.14
N GLY A 55 6.67 -17.29 -17.36
CA GLY A 55 5.89 -18.09 -16.41
C GLY A 55 5.38 -19.39 -17.03
N ASN A 56 4.72 -20.24 -16.24
CA ASN A 56 4.26 -21.54 -16.69
C ASN A 56 2.75 -21.54 -16.97
N PHE A 57 2.32 -22.23 -18.03
CA PHE A 57 0.92 -22.43 -18.35
C PHE A 57 0.54 -23.90 -18.32
N LYS A 58 -0.70 -24.18 -17.92
CA LYS A 58 -1.38 -25.45 -18.16
C LYS A 58 -2.76 -25.16 -18.73
N ASP A 59 -3.03 -25.63 -19.95
CA ASP A 59 -4.31 -25.43 -20.63
C ASP A 59 -4.74 -23.95 -20.73
N ASN A 60 -3.81 -23.05 -21.11
CA ASN A 60 -3.97 -21.59 -21.09
C ASN A 60 -4.06 -20.93 -19.71
N LEU A 61 -4.13 -21.69 -18.62
CA LEU A 61 -4.18 -21.15 -17.27
C LEU A 61 -2.76 -20.91 -16.74
N PRO A 62 -2.45 -19.72 -16.22
CA PRO A 62 -1.16 -19.47 -15.59
C PRO A 62 -1.04 -20.28 -14.29
N ILE A 63 0.09 -20.94 -14.09
CA ILE A 63 0.39 -21.75 -12.91
C ILE A 63 1.74 -21.37 -12.31
N GLY A 64 1.79 -21.31 -10.98
CA GLY A 64 3.01 -21.01 -10.22
C GLY A 64 3.48 -19.56 -10.38
N GLU A 65 4.80 -19.38 -10.37
CA GLU A 65 5.42 -18.06 -10.43
C GLU A 65 5.46 -17.50 -11.86
N PHE A 66 5.03 -16.25 -11.98
CA PHE A 66 5.15 -15.41 -13.17
C PHE A 66 6.02 -14.21 -12.84
N LYS A 67 6.92 -13.87 -13.76
CA LYS A 67 7.69 -12.63 -13.71
C LYS A 67 7.27 -11.72 -14.83
N ARG A 68 7.15 -10.43 -14.52
CA ARG A 68 7.04 -9.38 -15.52
C ARG A 68 8.21 -8.45 -15.46
N PHE A 69 8.53 -7.86 -16.60
CA PHE A 69 9.72 -7.03 -16.74
C PHE A 69 9.33 -5.64 -17.25
N TYR A 70 10.10 -4.65 -16.83
CA TYR A 70 10.12 -3.32 -17.43
C TYR A 70 10.88 -3.35 -18.77
N LYS A 71 10.72 -2.29 -19.58
CA LYS A 71 11.51 -2.09 -20.81
C LYS A 71 13.03 -1.99 -20.58
N ASN A 72 13.50 -1.87 -19.35
CA ASN A 72 14.93 -1.90 -19.01
C ASN A 72 15.40 -3.31 -18.57
N GLY A 73 14.55 -4.33 -18.68
CA GLY A 73 14.87 -5.72 -18.31
C GLY A 73 14.75 -6.04 -16.82
N LYS A 74 14.58 -5.04 -15.94
CA LYS A 74 14.38 -5.27 -14.50
C LYS A 74 12.99 -5.84 -14.23
N ILE A 75 12.89 -6.64 -13.18
CA ILE A 75 11.62 -7.21 -12.72
C ILE A 75 10.70 -6.05 -12.31
N LYS A 76 9.47 -6.10 -12.81
CA LYS A 76 8.35 -5.23 -12.48
C LYS A 76 7.43 -5.89 -11.45
N ALA A 77 7.17 -7.18 -11.62
CA ALA A 77 6.29 -7.93 -10.74
C ALA A 77 6.72 -9.40 -10.66
N ILE A 78 6.52 -10.01 -9.49
CA ILE A 78 6.49 -11.45 -9.28
C ILE A 78 5.08 -11.81 -8.84
N ILE A 79 4.44 -12.74 -9.52
CA ILE A 79 3.05 -13.12 -9.33
C ILE A 79 3.01 -14.61 -9.07
N ASN A 80 2.49 -15.01 -7.92
CA ASN A 80 2.28 -16.41 -7.59
C ASN A 80 0.79 -16.73 -7.71
N HIS A 81 0.44 -17.51 -8.74
CA HIS A 81 -0.92 -17.96 -8.96
C HIS A 81 -1.21 -19.15 -8.04
N ILE A 82 -2.17 -19.00 -7.13
CA ILE A 82 -2.65 -20.07 -6.26
C ILE A 82 -3.76 -20.79 -7.02
N ARG A 83 -3.57 -22.10 -7.24
CA ARG A 83 -4.52 -22.91 -8.01
C ARG A 83 -5.89 -22.96 -7.28
N ASP A 84 -6.96 -22.95 -8.06
CA ASP A 84 -8.37 -23.16 -7.67
C ASP A 84 -9.17 -21.96 -7.09
N GLU A 85 -8.56 -20.80 -6.79
CA GLU A 85 -9.30 -19.68 -6.14
C GLU A 85 -9.39 -18.36 -6.93
N ASP A 86 -8.86 -18.29 -8.16
CA ASP A 86 -8.64 -17.02 -8.90
C ASP A 86 -7.95 -15.96 -8.01
N LEU A 87 -7.08 -16.46 -7.12
CA LEU A 87 -6.32 -15.72 -6.14
C LEU A 87 -4.86 -15.72 -6.58
N SER A 88 -4.21 -14.57 -6.52
CA SER A 88 -2.79 -14.44 -6.85
C SER A 88 -2.12 -13.49 -5.88
N PHE A 89 -1.00 -13.93 -5.30
CA PHE A 89 -0.16 -13.04 -4.49
C PHE A 89 0.86 -12.37 -5.38
N VAL A 90 1.03 -11.06 -5.23
CA VAL A 90 1.88 -10.26 -6.11
C VAL A 90 2.85 -9.42 -5.31
N LYS A 91 4.11 -9.39 -5.75
CA LYS A 91 5.14 -8.46 -5.31
C LYS A 91 5.49 -7.52 -6.45
N TYR A 92 5.59 -6.23 -6.17
CA TYR A 92 5.96 -5.20 -7.14
C TYR A 92 7.28 -4.54 -6.82
N PHE A 93 7.98 -4.18 -7.89
CA PHE A 93 9.28 -3.52 -7.85
C PHE A 93 9.26 -2.27 -8.73
N ASP A 94 10.00 -1.24 -8.32
CA ASP A 94 10.18 -0.03 -9.12
C ASP A 94 11.15 -0.26 -10.29
N LYS A 95 11.33 0.75 -11.15
CA LYS A 95 12.27 0.67 -12.30
C LYS A 95 13.74 0.52 -11.89
N LYS A 96 14.09 0.76 -10.62
CA LYS A 96 15.43 0.55 -10.08
C LYS A 96 15.58 -0.85 -9.48
N GLY A 97 14.50 -1.63 -9.35
CA GLY A 97 14.46 -2.99 -8.81
C GLY A 97 14.14 -3.03 -7.31
N LYS A 98 13.69 -1.92 -6.72
CA LYS A 98 13.37 -1.84 -5.30
C LYS A 98 11.94 -2.28 -5.05
N PHE A 99 11.73 -3.06 -3.99
CA PHE A 99 10.43 -3.55 -3.58
C PHE A 99 9.53 -2.42 -3.08
N ILE A 100 8.30 -2.33 -3.60
CA ILE A 100 7.42 -1.17 -3.36
C ILE A 100 5.99 -1.54 -2.96
N ALA A 101 5.55 -2.77 -3.22
CA ALA A 101 4.23 -3.21 -2.79
C ALA A 101 4.07 -4.73 -2.82
N GLU A 102 3.18 -5.24 -1.98
CA GLU A 102 2.66 -6.59 -2.09
C GLU A 102 1.19 -6.69 -1.69
N GLY A 103 0.52 -7.73 -2.15
CA GLY A 103 -0.86 -8.03 -1.78
C GLY A 103 -1.49 -9.08 -2.68
N HIS A 104 -2.77 -9.32 -2.47
CA HIS A 104 -3.52 -10.32 -3.23
C HIS A 104 -4.40 -9.67 -4.29
N TYR A 105 -4.54 -10.35 -5.43
CA TYR A 105 -5.62 -10.14 -6.37
C TYR A 105 -6.58 -11.31 -6.29
N ARG A 106 -7.88 -11.02 -6.31
CA ARG A 106 -8.95 -11.98 -6.53
C ARG A 106 -9.77 -11.53 -7.73
N LYS A 107 -10.02 -12.39 -8.73
CA LYS A 107 -10.77 -12.00 -9.95
C LYS A 107 -10.22 -10.74 -10.61
N LYS A 108 -8.89 -10.67 -10.73
CA LYS A 108 -8.11 -9.53 -11.27
C LYS A 108 -8.29 -8.20 -10.51
N GLN A 109 -8.87 -8.21 -9.32
CA GLN A 109 -9.09 -7.02 -8.49
C GLN A 109 -8.31 -7.14 -7.18
N LYS A 110 -7.82 -6.02 -6.64
CA LYS A 110 -7.14 -6.03 -5.33
C LYS A 110 -8.07 -6.60 -4.26
N TYR A 111 -7.52 -7.45 -3.41
CA TYR A 111 -8.24 -8.15 -2.36
C TYR A 111 -7.38 -8.28 -1.10
N GLY A 112 -8.02 -8.18 0.06
CA GLY A 112 -7.39 -8.28 1.36
C GLY A 112 -6.36 -7.18 1.62
N LEU A 113 -5.39 -7.49 2.48
CA LEU A 113 -4.33 -6.57 2.89
C LEU A 113 -3.32 -6.34 1.76
N TRP A 114 -3.08 -5.06 1.49
CA TRP A 114 -2.03 -4.56 0.63
C TRP A 114 -1.04 -3.74 1.46
N LYS A 115 0.25 -3.97 1.22
CA LYS A 115 1.35 -3.23 1.86
C LYS A 115 2.11 -2.43 0.83
N TYR A 116 2.53 -1.22 1.20
CA TYR A 116 3.27 -0.32 0.33
C TYR A 116 4.52 0.20 1.02
N TYR A 117 5.61 0.28 0.25
CA TYR A 117 6.94 0.56 0.78
C TYR A 117 7.60 1.72 0.05
N ASP A 118 8.40 2.48 0.79
CA ASP A 118 9.17 3.59 0.27
C ASP A 118 10.30 3.10 -0.65
N SER A 119 10.31 3.57 -1.89
CA SER A 119 11.36 3.19 -2.84
C SER A 119 12.75 3.75 -2.50
N SER A 120 12.90 4.74 -1.62
CA SER A 120 14.22 5.23 -1.23
C SER A 120 14.86 4.35 -0.16
N ASN A 121 14.12 3.96 0.88
CA ASN A 121 14.64 3.35 2.09
C ASN A 121 14.00 1.99 2.48
N GLY A 122 12.97 1.53 1.74
CA GLY A 122 12.30 0.25 1.95
C GLY A 122 11.33 0.19 3.14
N LYS A 123 11.07 1.31 3.81
CA LYS A 123 10.17 1.35 4.97
C LYS A 123 8.71 1.21 4.56
N LEU A 124 7.92 0.57 5.41
CA LEU A 124 6.47 0.45 5.22
C LEU A 124 5.83 1.84 5.36
N ILE A 125 5.07 2.25 4.35
CA ILE A 125 4.38 3.55 4.32
C ILE A 125 2.90 3.37 4.67
N SER A 126 2.26 2.33 4.14
CA SER A 126 0.85 2.08 4.40
C SER A 126 0.45 0.61 4.28
N GLU A 127 -0.64 0.32 4.98
CA GLU A 127 -1.41 -0.92 4.93
C GLU A 127 -2.84 -0.58 4.54
N ASP A 128 -3.36 -1.20 3.49
CA ASP A 128 -4.71 -0.94 2.99
C ASP A 128 -5.47 -2.26 2.82
N ASN A 129 -6.69 -2.34 3.35
CA ASN A 129 -7.57 -3.46 3.06
C ASN A 129 -8.45 -3.18 1.84
N PHE A 130 -8.54 -4.16 0.93
CA PHE A 130 -9.33 -4.09 -0.29
C PHE A 130 -10.39 -5.20 -0.35
N GLU A 131 -11.56 -4.85 -0.85
CA GLU A 131 -12.62 -5.78 -1.25
C GLU A 131 -13.10 -5.38 -2.64
N ASN A 132 -13.16 -6.33 -3.59
CA ASN A 132 -13.54 -6.07 -4.99
C ASN A 132 -12.86 -4.82 -5.58
N GLY A 133 -11.54 -4.72 -5.37
CA GLY A 133 -10.72 -3.64 -5.93
C GLY A 133 -10.91 -2.26 -5.28
N LYS A 134 -11.77 -2.13 -4.26
CA LYS A 134 -12.02 -0.88 -3.53
C LYS A 134 -11.51 -0.98 -2.10
N LEU A 135 -11.09 0.14 -1.52
CA LEU A 135 -10.72 0.18 -0.10
C LEU A 135 -11.93 -0.22 0.76
N ASN A 136 -11.74 -1.19 1.64
CA ASN A 136 -12.80 -1.70 2.50
C ASN A 136 -12.20 -2.30 3.77
N GLY A 137 -12.53 -1.71 4.92
CA GLY A 137 -11.89 -2.01 6.20
C GLY A 137 -10.91 -0.93 6.63
N GLU A 138 -10.00 -1.29 7.52
CA GLU A 138 -8.99 -0.37 8.06
C GLU A 138 -7.87 -0.12 7.04
N SER A 139 -7.48 1.15 6.90
CA SER A 139 -6.24 1.58 6.26
C SER A 139 -5.37 2.26 7.31
N LYS A 140 -4.06 1.99 7.27
CA LYS A 140 -3.07 2.55 8.18
C LYS A 140 -1.97 3.24 7.39
N ILE A 141 -1.50 4.36 7.94
CA ILE A 141 -0.31 5.06 7.48
C ILE A 141 0.70 5.06 8.61
N PHE A 142 1.97 4.89 8.26
CA PHE A 142 3.05 4.77 9.23
C PHE A 142 4.01 5.97 9.18
N TYR A 143 4.57 6.29 10.33
CA TYR A 143 5.77 7.10 10.46
C TYR A 143 7.00 6.34 9.96
N ASP A 144 8.09 7.06 9.70
CA ASP A 144 9.36 6.50 9.26
C ASP A 144 9.99 5.49 10.24
N ASN A 145 9.58 5.47 11.50
CA ASN A 145 10.04 4.48 12.49
C ASN A 145 9.08 3.28 12.61
N GLY A 146 8.03 3.21 11.79
CA GLY A 146 7.08 2.10 11.76
C GLY A 146 5.92 2.23 12.75
N PHE A 147 5.87 3.28 13.58
CA PHE A 147 4.68 3.58 14.38
C PHE A 147 3.55 4.11 13.51
N ILE A 148 2.32 3.93 13.97
CA ILE A 148 1.13 4.30 13.22
C ILE A 148 0.92 5.81 13.35
N TYR A 149 0.89 6.48 12.20
CA TYR A 149 0.54 7.89 12.11
C TYR A 149 -0.98 8.06 12.04
N GLU A 150 -1.65 7.31 11.18
CA GLU A 150 -3.08 7.42 10.94
C GLU A 150 -3.72 6.04 10.79
N LYS A 151 -4.94 5.87 11.31
CA LYS A 151 -5.85 4.78 11.00
C LYS A 151 -7.17 5.36 10.50
N THR A 152 -7.67 4.85 9.39
CA THR A 152 -8.94 5.31 8.81
C THR A 152 -9.77 4.12 8.33
N ILE A 153 -11.06 4.11 8.68
CA ILE A 153 -12.01 3.09 8.23
C ILE A 153 -12.63 3.48 6.89
N TYR A 154 -12.55 2.57 5.93
CA TYR A 154 -13.17 2.68 4.61
C TYR A 154 -14.31 1.67 4.44
N ARG A 155 -15.33 2.05 3.67
CA ARG A 155 -16.36 1.16 3.15
C ARG A 155 -16.60 1.48 1.68
N ASN A 156 -16.49 0.47 0.82
CA ASN A 156 -16.71 0.59 -0.62
C ASN A 156 -15.93 1.74 -1.30
N GLY A 157 -14.70 1.98 -0.84
CA GLY A 157 -13.80 3.00 -1.39
C GLY A 157 -13.93 4.39 -0.75
N MET A 158 -14.91 4.61 0.14
CA MET A 158 -15.13 5.90 0.82
C MET A 158 -14.77 5.79 2.30
N LYS A 159 -14.25 6.86 2.89
CA LYS A 159 -14.10 6.96 4.35
C LYS A 159 -15.48 6.86 5.01
N ASN A 160 -15.63 5.93 5.93
CA ASN A 160 -16.91 5.68 6.59
C ASN A 160 -16.67 5.01 7.95
N GLY A 161 -16.64 5.84 8.98
CA GLY A 161 -16.25 5.48 10.34
C GLY A 161 -15.19 6.41 10.89
N VAL A 162 -14.49 5.94 11.92
CA VAL A 162 -13.51 6.75 12.65
C VAL A 162 -12.19 6.84 11.86
N SER A 163 -11.58 8.02 11.88
CA SER A 163 -10.19 8.26 11.51
C SER A 163 -9.45 8.79 12.74
N LYS A 164 -8.31 8.19 13.09
CA LYS A 164 -7.47 8.59 14.22
C LYS A 164 -6.07 8.84 13.72
N GLN A 165 -5.52 9.99 14.09
CA GLN A 165 -4.08 10.24 14.00
C GLN A 165 -3.48 10.15 15.39
N PHE A 166 -2.20 9.82 15.45
CA PHE A 166 -1.48 9.64 16.69
C PHE A 166 -0.26 10.55 16.74
N PHE A 167 0.19 10.89 17.93
CA PHE A 167 1.49 11.53 18.12
C PHE A 167 2.63 10.53 17.93
N LEU A 168 3.80 11.08 17.62
CA LEU A 168 5.05 10.37 17.76
C LEU A 168 5.83 10.93 18.95
N GLU A 169 6.13 10.08 19.92
CA GLU A 169 6.99 10.41 21.05
C GLU A 169 8.31 9.67 20.86
N LYS A 170 9.44 10.39 20.76
CA LYS A 170 10.82 9.87 20.54
C LYS A 170 10.88 8.48 19.86
N ASN A 171 10.70 7.41 20.63
CA ASN A 171 10.76 6.01 20.16
C ASN A 171 9.55 5.14 20.55
N LYS A 172 8.35 5.70 20.76
CA LYS A 172 7.12 4.95 21.01
C LYS A 172 5.92 5.58 20.29
N GLN A 173 4.88 4.77 20.10
CA GLN A 173 3.56 5.26 19.70
C GLN A 173 3.05 6.22 20.78
N GLY A 174 2.81 7.48 20.40
CA GLY A 174 2.14 8.45 21.28
C GLY A 174 0.63 8.24 21.29
N GLU A 175 -0.04 8.98 22.16
CA GLU A 175 -1.50 8.97 22.25
C GLU A 175 -2.18 9.54 21.00
N ILE A 176 -3.52 9.49 20.96
CA ILE A 176 -4.30 10.05 19.87
C ILE A 176 -4.01 11.55 19.77
N LYS A 177 -3.55 12.00 18.60
CA LYS A 177 -3.42 13.42 18.26
C LYS A 177 -4.80 13.97 17.94
N ILE A 178 -5.49 13.36 16.97
CA ILE A 178 -6.80 13.85 16.51
C ILE A 178 -7.68 12.69 16.07
N GLY A 179 -8.98 12.81 16.34
CA GLY A 179 -10.02 11.88 15.94
C GLY A 179 -11.10 12.60 15.12
N TYR A 180 -11.50 11.99 14.00
CA TYR A 180 -12.60 12.42 13.15
C TYR A 180 -13.59 11.27 12.95
N VAL A 181 -14.86 11.60 12.74
CA VAL A 181 -15.87 10.65 12.25
C VAL A 181 -16.26 11.04 10.83
N TYR A 182 -16.18 10.07 9.91
CA TYR A 182 -16.56 10.21 8.52
C TYR A 182 -17.83 9.41 8.21
N LYS A 183 -18.66 9.94 7.31
CA LYS A 183 -19.74 9.23 6.64
C LYS A 183 -19.67 9.56 5.15
N ASN A 184 -19.38 8.56 4.32
CA ASN A 184 -19.26 8.70 2.86
C ASN A 184 -18.34 9.87 2.46
N ASP A 185 -17.08 9.81 2.90
CA ASP A 185 -16.03 10.82 2.68
C ASP A 185 -16.24 12.21 3.31
N LYS A 186 -17.38 12.45 3.98
CA LYS A 186 -17.66 13.70 4.66
C LYS A 186 -17.48 13.57 6.16
N LEU A 187 -16.92 14.59 6.80
CA LEU A 187 -16.90 14.72 8.26
C LEU A 187 -18.35 14.80 8.76
N ASN A 188 -18.72 13.86 9.62
CA ASN A 188 -20.08 13.74 10.14
C ASN A 188 -20.05 13.02 11.49
N GLY A 189 -20.14 13.78 12.58
CA GLY A 189 -19.98 13.32 13.96
C GLY A 189 -18.92 14.10 14.72
N ASN A 190 -18.50 13.55 15.85
CA ASN A 190 -17.59 14.23 16.78
C ASN A 190 -16.16 14.33 16.23
N MET A 191 -15.49 15.41 16.59
CA MET A 191 -14.05 15.63 16.39
C MET A 191 -13.42 15.95 17.73
N GLN A 192 -12.23 15.39 17.97
CA GLN A 192 -11.42 15.67 19.16
C GLN A 192 -9.96 15.81 18.77
N LEU A 193 -9.31 16.87 19.22
CA LEU A 193 -7.87 17.11 19.13
C LEU A 193 -7.30 17.14 20.55
N PHE A 194 -6.15 16.52 20.77
CA PHE A 194 -5.48 16.45 22.06
C PHE A 194 -4.10 17.11 21.98
N PHE A 195 -3.68 17.71 23.08
CA PHE A 195 -2.31 18.12 23.31
C PHE A 195 -1.41 16.88 23.48
N LYS A 196 -0.08 17.09 23.39
CA LYS A 196 0.90 16.02 23.62
C LYS A 196 0.88 15.44 25.03
N ASN A 197 0.36 16.18 26.01
CA ASN A 197 0.19 15.72 27.38
C ASN A 197 -1.08 14.86 27.58
N GLY A 198 -1.83 14.56 26.51
CA GLY A 198 -3.06 13.77 26.53
C GLY A 198 -4.32 14.57 26.89
N GLN A 199 -4.18 15.84 27.28
CA GLN A 199 -5.35 16.69 27.56
C GLN A 199 -6.04 17.12 26.27
N LEU A 200 -7.35 17.32 26.35
CA LEU A 200 -8.15 17.76 25.22
C LEU A 200 -7.76 19.20 24.84
N GLU A 201 -7.48 19.45 23.57
CA GLU A 201 -7.17 20.77 23.00
C GLU A 201 -8.43 21.35 22.35
N ILE A 202 -9.15 20.55 21.55
CA ILE A 202 -10.38 20.95 20.87
C ILE A 202 -11.37 19.80 20.88
N LYS A 203 -12.64 20.11 21.10
CA LYS A 203 -13.75 19.20 20.76
C LYS A 203 -14.86 19.94 20.04
N GLY A 204 -15.52 19.24 19.13
CA GLY A 204 -16.67 19.77 18.42
C GLY A 204 -17.33 18.71 17.56
N LYS A 205 -18.28 19.14 16.74
CA LYS A 205 -19.05 18.25 15.88
C LYS A 205 -19.13 18.78 14.46
N TYR A 206 -19.10 17.84 13.51
CA TYR A 206 -19.35 18.09 12.11
C TYR A 206 -20.68 17.49 11.65
N LYS A 207 -21.37 18.16 10.73
CA LYS A 207 -22.51 17.66 9.96
C LYS A 207 -22.25 17.96 8.48
N GLU A 208 -21.94 16.92 7.72
CA GLU A 208 -21.65 17.03 6.27
C GLU A 208 -20.54 18.06 5.97
N ASN A 209 -19.38 17.92 6.60
CA ASN A 209 -18.22 18.83 6.55
C ASN A 209 -18.39 20.21 7.21
N ARG A 210 -19.58 20.57 7.69
CA ARG A 210 -19.80 21.84 8.39
C ARG A 210 -19.67 21.67 9.88
N ARG A 211 -19.03 22.63 10.55
CA ARG A 211 -19.02 22.70 12.02
C ARG A 211 -20.43 23.00 12.49
N VAL A 212 -20.89 22.29 13.51
CA VAL A 212 -22.21 22.51 14.13
C VAL A 212 -22.06 22.39 15.63
N GLU A 213 -23.06 22.87 16.37
CA GLU A 213 -23.09 22.84 17.83
C GLU A 213 -21.91 23.62 18.44
N ASN A 214 -21.56 23.31 19.69
CA ASN A 214 -20.50 24.02 20.40
C ASN A 214 -19.13 23.41 20.10
N TRP A 215 -18.20 24.28 19.77
CA TRP A 215 -16.78 24.00 19.60
C TRP A 215 -16.03 24.58 20.77
N ILE A 216 -15.44 23.71 21.58
CA ILE A 216 -14.77 24.10 22.82
C ILE A 216 -13.28 23.91 22.65
N PHE A 217 -12.54 24.96 22.96
CA PHE A 217 -11.09 25.04 22.91
C PHE A 217 -10.59 25.12 24.34
N TYR A 218 -9.55 24.34 24.63
CA TYR A 218 -8.97 24.22 25.95
C TYR A 218 -7.53 24.70 25.94
N LYS A 219 -7.05 25.14 27.10
CA LYS A 219 -5.61 25.33 27.36
C LYS A 219 -4.99 24.00 27.78
N GLU A 220 -3.66 23.92 27.76
CA GLU A 220 -2.92 22.72 28.18
C GLU A 220 -3.13 22.31 29.66
N ASN A 221 -3.72 23.18 30.48
CA ASN A 221 -4.09 22.91 31.87
C ASN A 221 -5.56 22.45 32.03
N GLY A 222 -6.32 22.32 30.94
CA GLY A 222 -7.70 21.84 30.91
C GLY A 222 -8.76 22.93 31.09
N GLU A 223 -8.37 24.19 31.32
CA GLU A 223 -9.31 25.30 31.35
C GLU A 223 -9.91 25.55 29.97
N ILE A 224 -11.20 25.90 29.92
CA ILE A 224 -11.83 26.38 28.68
C ILE A 224 -11.17 27.71 28.32
N LYS A 225 -10.54 27.72 27.15
CA LYS A 225 -9.99 28.92 26.53
C LYS A 225 -11.09 29.68 25.81
N GLN A 226 -11.93 28.97 25.07
CA GLN A 226 -12.94 29.55 24.20
C GLN A 226 -14.05 28.55 23.89
N GLU A 227 -15.25 29.07 23.65
CA GLU A 227 -16.38 28.31 23.12
C GLU A 227 -17.00 29.06 21.94
N ILE A 228 -17.21 28.38 20.82
CA ILE A 228 -17.84 28.92 19.61
C ILE A 228 -19.07 28.09 19.32
N LYS A 229 -20.23 28.74 19.21
CA LYS A 229 -21.47 28.07 18.82
C LYS A 229 -21.71 28.25 17.33
N TYR A 230 -21.90 27.14 16.63
CA TYR A 230 -22.21 27.14 15.20
C TYR A 230 -23.67 26.71 14.96
N ASP A 231 -24.33 27.44 14.07
CA ASP A 231 -25.65 27.07 13.56
C ASP A 231 -25.60 25.83 12.64
N GLU A 232 -26.76 25.37 12.16
CA GLU A 232 -26.82 24.22 11.24
C GLU A 232 -26.17 24.45 9.87
N MET A 233 -25.94 25.71 9.50
CA MET A 233 -25.28 26.11 8.26
C MET A 233 -23.76 26.22 8.41
N GLY A 234 -23.24 26.14 9.64
CA GLY A 234 -21.83 26.31 9.97
C GLY A 234 -21.39 27.76 10.14
N THR A 235 -22.33 28.66 10.40
CA THR A 235 -22.04 30.06 10.73
C THR A 235 -21.80 30.20 12.24
N PRO A 236 -20.71 30.84 12.68
CA PRO A 236 -20.50 31.13 14.10
C PRO A 236 -21.49 32.19 14.58
N GLU A 237 -22.26 31.89 15.62
CA GLU A 237 -23.26 32.78 16.21
C GLU A 237 -22.62 33.89 17.06
N ASN A 238 -21.50 33.61 17.74
CA ASN A 238 -20.79 34.56 18.62
C ASN A 238 -19.59 35.24 17.93
N LYS A 239 -19.74 35.58 16.65
CA LYS A 239 -18.67 36.03 15.74
C LYS A 239 -17.85 37.25 16.22
N HIS A 240 -18.41 38.10 17.09
CA HIS A 240 -17.77 39.31 17.60
C HIS A 240 -16.81 39.10 18.78
N GLU A 241 -16.83 37.92 19.41
CA GLU A 241 -15.96 37.58 20.57
C GLU A 241 -14.74 36.74 20.18
N ILE A 242 -14.57 36.44 18.88
CA ILE A 242 -13.60 35.47 18.38
C ILE A 242 -12.33 36.20 17.91
N GLU A 243 -11.23 36.07 18.65
CA GLU A 243 -9.93 36.54 18.18
C GLU A 243 -9.53 35.82 16.87
N GLU A 244 -9.13 36.60 15.86
CA GLU A 244 -8.76 36.17 14.51
C GLU A 244 -7.60 35.13 14.47
N ARG A 245 -6.93 34.92 15.61
CA ARG A 245 -5.74 34.07 15.76
C ARG A 245 -6.04 32.56 15.74
N GLU A 246 -7.28 32.12 16.00
CA GLU A 246 -7.59 30.70 16.29
C GLU A 246 -8.06 29.86 15.09
N ASN A 247 -8.71 30.47 14.10
CA ASN A 247 -8.99 29.79 12.81
C ASN A 247 -7.70 29.29 12.14
N ASN A 248 -6.58 29.95 12.42
CA ASN A 248 -5.27 29.58 11.89
C ASN A 248 -4.73 28.26 12.45
N ILE A 249 -5.09 27.86 13.68
CA ILE A 249 -4.62 26.60 14.27
C ILE A 249 -5.26 25.41 13.58
N LEU A 250 -6.59 25.42 13.46
CA LEU A 250 -7.33 24.36 12.77
C LEU A 250 -6.96 24.30 11.28
N LYS A 251 -6.86 25.46 10.63
CA LYS A 251 -6.40 25.55 9.25
C LYS A 251 -4.97 25.02 9.08
N LYS A 252 -4.05 25.33 10.00
CA LYS A 252 -2.68 24.78 9.99
C LYS A 252 -2.68 23.25 10.07
N TYR A 253 -3.49 22.65 10.94
CA TYR A 253 -3.58 21.19 11.04
C TYR A 253 -4.23 20.55 9.81
N GLU A 254 -5.24 21.20 9.22
CA GLU A 254 -5.81 20.80 7.93
C GLU A 254 -4.78 20.89 6.81
N ASP A 255 -3.99 21.96 6.76
CA ASP A 255 -2.94 22.17 5.76
C ASP A 255 -1.80 21.15 5.91
N GLU A 256 -1.36 20.85 7.14
CA GLU A 256 -0.41 19.76 7.44
C GLU A 256 -0.94 18.42 6.93
N TYR A 257 -2.23 18.13 7.19
CA TYR A 257 -2.91 16.94 6.70
C TYR A 257 -2.97 16.89 5.17
N GLN A 258 -3.38 17.99 4.51
CA GLN A 258 -3.46 18.04 3.04
C GLN A 258 -2.09 17.91 2.39
N MET A 259 -1.05 18.53 2.96
CA MET A 259 0.32 18.44 2.44
C MET A 259 0.86 17.01 2.54
N GLN A 260 0.57 16.31 3.62
CA GLN A 260 0.99 14.92 3.80
C GLN A 260 0.16 13.95 2.96
N LYS A 261 -1.16 14.19 2.85
CA LYS A 261 -2.03 13.52 1.88
C LYS A 261 -1.53 13.75 0.45
N TYR A 262 -1.04 14.92 0.10
CA TYR A 262 -0.46 15.20 -1.21
C TYR A 262 0.83 14.39 -1.45
N LYS A 263 1.73 14.30 -0.45
CA LYS A 263 2.91 13.41 -0.54
C LYS A 263 2.50 11.95 -0.74
N LEU A 264 1.46 11.49 -0.05
CA LEU A 264 0.92 10.13 -0.18
C LEU A 264 0.16 9.91 -1.48
N GLN A 265 -0.54 10.92 -2.00
CA GLN A 265 -1.19 10.88 -3.31
C GLN A 265 -0.16 10.94 -4.43
N ASP A 266 0.95 11.66 -4.27
CA ASP A 266 2.07 11.65 -5.21
C ASP A 266 2.79 10.30 -5.18
N LEU A 267 2.97 9.71 -3.99
CA LEU A 267 3.45 8.34 -3.85
C LEU A 267 2.47 7.34 -4.47
N ASP A 268 1.20 7.40 -4.13
CA ASP A 268 0.14 6.57 -4.71
C ASP A 268 0.03 6.82 -6.21
N LYS A 269 0.26 8.02 -6.73
CA LYS A 269 0.32 8.33 -8.16
C LYS A 269 1.59 7.81 -8.81
N LYS A 270 2.74 7.81 -8.13
CA LYS A 270 3.99 7.18 -8.59
C LYS A 270 3.86 5.66 -8.63
N LEU A 271 3.29 5.06 -7.58
CA LEU A 271 2.93 3.66 -7.49
C LEU A 271 1.87 3.30 -8.54
N ARG A 272 0.82 4.13 -8.69
CA ARG A 272 -0.29 3.94 -9.64
C ARG A 272 0.05 4.27 -11.09
N LYS A 273 1.08 5.06 -11.37
CA LYS A 273 1.66 5.19 -12.72
C LYS A 273 2.35 3.88 -13.10
N GLY A 274 2.90 3.15 -12.11
CA GLY A 274 3.24 1.74 -12.22
C GLY A 274 2.01 0.83 -12.40
N VAL A 275 0.89 1.09 -11.70
CA VAL A 275 -0.39 0.33 -11.73
C VAL A 275 -1.25 0.51 -12.98
N LYS A 276 -1.30 1.68 -13.63
CA LYS A 276 -2.02 1.83 -14.92
C LYS A 276 -1.49 0.84 -15.96
N ASP A 277 -0.20 0.57 -15.86
CA ASP A 277 0.58 -0.38 -16.61
C ASP A 277 0.36 -1.86 -16.16
N MET A 278 -0.57 -2.07 -15.21
CA MET A 278 -0.99 -3.34 -14.59
C MET A 278 -2.47 -3.64 -14.78
N ARG A 279 -3.20 -2.83 -15.57
CA ARG A 279 -4.56 -3.17 -16.02
C ARG A 279 -4.56 -3.99 -17.31
N ASN A 280 -3.42 -4.07 -17.98
CA ASN A 280 -3.20 -4.87 -19.18
C ASN A 280 -2.53 -6.21 -18.79
N PHE A 281 -3.25 -7.00 -18.01
CA PHE A 281 -2.98 -8.41 -17.73
C PHE A 281 -4.22 -9.26 -18.09
#